data_AF-A0A413WMJ9-F1
#
_entry.id   AF-A0A413WMJ9-F1
#
_cell.length_a   1.000
_cell.length_b   1.000
_cell.length_c   1.000
_cell.angle_alpha   90.00
_cell.angle_beta   90.00
_cell.angle_gamma   90.00
#
_symmetry.space_group_name_H-M   'P 1'
#
loop_
_entity.id
_entity.type
_entity.pdbx_description
1 polymer ?
#
loop_
_entity_poly.entity_id
_entity_poly.type
_entity_poly.pdbx_seq_one_letter_code
_entity_poly.pdbx_strand_id
1 'polypeptide(L)'
;MHRIEIGNDETTFELVIAEATRDTLRLVHAQIMVMVSTDDYIRFARDLTRAFHALTGAALLQNKTGRVILTISFERGRVEVETAWGQGTNRFETDQSYLTRTVGQIGIVE
;
A
#
# COMPACT_ATOMS: atom_id res chain seq x y z
N MET A 1 -7.29 -12.38 -9.26
CA MET A 1 -6.04 -12.15 -8.51
C MET A 1 -5.44 -10.86 -9.02
N HIS A 2 -5.28 -9.87 -8.15
CA HIS A 2 -4.79 -8.54 -8.52
C HIS A 2 -3.47 -8.26 -7.81
N ARG A 3 -2.45 -7.83 -8.54
CA ARG A 3 -1.08 -7.65 -8.03
C ARG A 3 -0.73 -6.17 -8.00
N ILE A 4 -0.22 -5.73 -6.86
CA ILE A 4 0.24 -4.37 -6.60
C ILE A 4 1.74 -4.46 -6.29
N GLU A 5 2.53 -3.65 -7.00
CA GLU A 5 3.97 -3.57 -6.86
C GLU A 5 4.35 -2.18 -6.37
N ILE A 6 5.27 -2.12 -5.41
CA ILE A 6 5.80 -0.88 -4.84
C ILE A 6 7.31 -1.07 -4.74
N GLY A 7 8.12 -0.18 -5.29
CA GLY A 7 9.55 -0.39 -5.29
C GLY A 7 10.37 0.76 -5.84
N ASN A 8 11.65 0.49 -5.98
CA ASN A 8 12.65 1.28 -6.69
C ASN A 8 13.55 0.31 -7.49
N ASP A 9 14.72 0.75 -7.95
CA ASP A 9 15.64 -0.11 -8.71
C ASP A 9 16.31 -1.21 -7.87
N GLU A 10 16.31 -1.08 -6.54
CA GLU A 10 17.02 -1.98 -5.61
C GLU A 10 16.07 -2.93 -4.87
N THR A 11 14.85 -2.50 -4.58
CA THR A 11 13.89 -3.17 -3.71
C THR A 11 12.49 -3.12 -4.31
N THR A 12 11.82 -4.28 -4.33
CA THR A 12 10.42 -4.40 -4.72
C THR A 12 9.63 -5.11 -3.63
N PHE A 13 8.56 -4.47 -3.19
CA PHE A 13 7.51 -5.04 -2.37
C PHE A 13 6.31 -5.39 -3.25
N GLU A 14 5.95 -6.67 -3.27
CA GLU A 14 4.80 -7.17 -4.03
C GLU A 14 3.69 -7.64 -3.09
N LEU A 15 2.47 -7.17 -3.30
CA LEU A 15 1.30 -7.63 -2.58
C LEU A 15 0.22 -8.09 -3.56
N VAL A 16 -0.52 -9.11 -3.17
CA VAL A 16 -1.58 -9.71 -3.98
C VAL A 16 -2.91 -9.67 -3.24
N ILE A 17 -3.94 -9.15 -3.90
CA ILE A 17 -5.33 -9.38 -3.50
C ILE A 17 -5.74 -10.77 -4.01
N ALA A 18 -5.69 -11.74 -3.11
CA ALA A 18 -5.99 -13.14 -3.42
C ALA A 18 -7.50 -13.39 -3.48
N GLU A 19 -8.24 -12.82 -2.54
CA GLU A 19 -9.70 -12.92 -2.44
C GLU A 19 -10.25 -11.54 -2.06
N ALA A 20 -11.43 -11.20 -2.59
CA ALA A 20 -12.16 -9.99 -2.24
C ALA A 20 -13.64 -10.33 -2.08
N THR A 21 -14.21 -9.90 -0.96
CA THR A 21 -15.65 -9.90 -0.70
C THR A 21 -16.12 -8.46 -0.54
N ARG A 22 -17.42 -8.26 -0.29
CA ARG A 22 -17.96 -6.92 -0.03
C ARG A 22 -17.29 -6.25 1.17
N ASP A 23 -16.97 -7.03 2.20
CA ASP A 23 -16.54 -6.47 3.50
C ASP A 23 -15.04 -6.66 3.77
N THR A 24 -14.37 -7.53 3.02
CA THR A 24 -12.98 -7.93 3.31
C THR A 24 -12.15 -8.17 2.08
N LEU A 25 -10.85 -7.88 2.18
CA LEU A 25 -9.85 -8.36 1.24
C LEU A 25 -8.82 -9.23 1.96
N ARG A 26 -8.40 -10.30 1.28
CA ARG A 26 -7.29 -11.16 1.68
C ARG A 26 -6.07 -10.77 0.88
N LEU A 27 -5.12 -10.13 1.56
CA LEU A 27 -3.85 -9.69 1.00
C LEU A 27 -2.76 -10.71 1.30
N VAL A 28 -1.90 -10.97 0.32
CA VAL A 28 -0.80 -11.93 0.44
C VAL A 28 0.52 -11.29 0.02
N HIS A 29 1.54 -11.42 0.86
CA HIS A 29 2.92 -11.07 0.56
C HIS A 29 3.84 -12.15 1.13
N ALA A 30 4.80 -12.65 0.34
CA ALA A 30 5.76 -13.67 0.77
C ALA A 30 5.13 -14.86 1.52
N GLN A 31 4.01 -15.38 1.00
CA GLN A 31 3.18 -16.46 1.59
C GLN A 31 2.46 -16.11 2.91
N ILE A 32 2.67 -14.91 3.46
CA ILE A 32 1.98 -14.42 4.65
C ILE A 32 0.69 -13.71 4.23
N MET A 33 -0.40 -14.11 4.89
CA MET A 33 -1.74 -13.63 4.58
C MET A 33 -2.23 -12.67 5.65
N VAL A 34 -2.83 -11.57 5.21
CA VAL A 34 -3.41 -10.55 6.07
C VAL A 34 -4.82 -10.23 5.58
N MET A 35 -5.75 -10.16 6.53
CA MET A 35 -7.13 -9.72 6.26
C MET A 35 -7.25 -8.24 6.55
N VAL A 36 -7.76 -7.48 5.58
CA VAL A 36 -8.12 -6.06 5.72
C VAL A 36 -9.62 -5.90 5.48
N SER A 37 -10.23 -4.85 6.01
CA SER A 37 -11.60 -4.48 5.62
C SER A 37 -11.60 -3.79 4.27
N THR A 38 -12.70 -3.90 3.52
CA THR A 38 -12.86 -3.15 2.26
C THR A 38 -12.84 -1.65 2.48
N ASP A 39 -13.41 -1.17 3.59
CA ASP A 39 -13.43 0.25 3.93
C ASP A 39 -12.03 0.80 4.24
N ASP A 40 -11.20 0.04 4.95
CA ASP A 40 -9.80 0.44 5.24
C ASP A 40 -8.97 0.46 3.96
N TYR A 41 -9.18 -0.50 3.05
CA TYR A 41 -8.52 -0.50 1.75
C TYR A 41 -8.95 0.69 0.88
N ILE A 42 -10.23 1.02 0.83
CA ILE A 42 -10.74 2.18 0.08
C ILE A 42 -10.22 3.49 0.69
N ARG A 43 -10.19 3.60 2.01
CA ARG A 43 -9.62 4.77 2.70
C ARG A 43 -8.14 4.93 2.36
N PHE A 44 -7.37 3.85 2.46
CA PHE A 44 -5.97 3.83 2.05
C PHE A 44 -5.79 4.29 0.59
N ALA A 45 -6.59 3.77 -0.35
CA ALA A 45 -6.51 4.15 -1.76
C ALA A 45 -6.80 5.65 -1.99
N ARG A 46 -7.81 6.20 -1.29
CA ARG A 46 -8.13 7.64 -1.32
C ARG A 46 -7.00 8.49 -0.75
N ASP A 47 -6.49 8.12 0.41
CA ASP A 47 -5.42 8.86 1.08
C ASP A 47 -4.13 8.82 0.25
N LEU A 48 -3.83 7.67 -0.38
CA LEU A 48 -2.70 7.51 -1.29
C LEU A 48 -2.86 8.39 -2.53
N THR A 49 -4.03 8.38 -3.15
CA THR A 49 -4.32 9.22 -4.32
C THR A 49 -4.13 10.70 -3.99
N ARG A 50 -4.64 11.14 -2.83
CA ARG A 50 -4.48 12.52 -2.35
C ARG A 50 -3.03 12.88 -2.08
N ALA A 51 -2.31 12.03 -1.36
CA ALA A 51 -0.90 12.27 -1.03
C ALA A 51 -0.01 12.28 -2.28
N PHE A 52 -0.30 11.40 -3.24
CA PHE A 52 0.39 11.34 -4.52
C PHE A 52 0.17 12.62 -5.36
N HIS A 53 -1.03 13.16 -5.41
CA HIS A 53 -1.29 14.42 -6.13
C HIS A 53 -0.73 15.65 -5.40
N ALA A 54 -0.79 15.66 -4.07
CA ALA A 54 -0.30 16.78 -3.27
C ALA A 54 1.23 16.75 -3.07
N LEU A 55 1.90 15.65 -3.41
CA LEU A 55 3.32 15.39 -3.13
C LEU A 55 3.67 15.50 -1.63
N THR A 56 2.67 15.30 -0.78
CA THR A 56 2.79 15.40 0.68
C THR A 56 1.68 14.65 1.38
N GLY A 57 1.96 14.14 2.58
CA GLY A 57 1.00 13.39 3.39
C GLY A 57 1.34 11.90 3.42
N ALA A 58 0.47 11.09 4.01
CA ALA A 58 0.69 9.66 4.15
C ALA A 58 -0.61 8.86 3.95
N ALA A 59 -0.45 7.65 3.42
CA ALA A 59 -1.52 6.66 3.29
C ALA A 59 -1.18 5.43 4.12
N LEU A 60 -2.14 5.01 4.96
CA LEU A 60 -1.97 3.94 5.93
C LEU A 60 -2.97 2.83 5.63
N LEU A 61 -2.49 1.60 5.43
CA LEU A 61 -3.35 0.43 5.33
C LEU A 61 -3.31 -0.33 6.65
N GLN A 62 -4.48 -0.57 7.22
CA GLN A 62 -4.66 -1.31 8.46
C GLN A 62 -5.28 -2.69 8.19
N ASN A 63 -4.86 -3.68 8.96
CA ASN A 63 -5.53 -4.97 9.00
C ASN A 63 -6.76 -4.94 9.92
N LYS A 64 -7.52 -6.04 9.94
CA LYS A 64 -8.72 -6.17 10.79
C LYS A 64 -8.47 -6.03 12.29
N THR A 65 -7.23 -6.11 12.77
CA THR A 65 -6.89 -5.90 14.18
C THR A 65 -6.49 -4.45 14.47
N GLY A 66 -6.59 -3.55 13.49
CA GLY A 66 -6.17 -2.16 13.59
C GLY A 66 -4.66 -1.93 13.48
N ARG A 67 -3.87 -2.98 13.19
CA ARG A 67 -2.42 -2.86 13.00
C ARG A 67 -2.15 -2.30 11.60
N VAL A 68 -1.33 -1.26 11.52
CA VAL A 68 -0.81 -0.74 10.25
C VAL A 68 0.13 -1.78 9.64
N ILE A 69 -0.10 -2.14 8.37
CA ILE A 69 0.67 -3.15 7.63
C ILE A 69 1.42 -2.56 6.44
N LEU A 70 1.01 -1.39 5.97
CA LEU A 70 1.66 -0.63 4.90
C LEU A 70 1.45 0.86 5.15
N THR A 71 2.55 1.62 5.09
CA THR A 71 2.57 3.08 5.12
C THR A 71 3.30 3.56 3.88
N ILE A 72 2.70 4.52 3.17
CA ILE A 72 3.35 5.23 2.06
C ILE A 72 3.29 6.72 2.38
N SER A 73 4.44 7.33 2.61
CA SER A 73 4.58 8.73 3.02
C SER A 73 5.27 9.55 1.95
N PHE A 74 4.71 10.71 1.61
CA PHE A 74 5.27 11.65 0.65
C PHE A 74 5.83 12.87 1.39
N GLU A 75 7.10 13.18 1.15
CA GLU A 75 7.76 14.36 1.71
C GLU A 75 8.74 14.97 0.71
N ARG A 76 8.44 16.19 0.22
CA ARG A 76 9.35 17.03 -0.57
C ARG A 76 10.00 16.29 -1.77
N GLY A 77 9.21 15.48 -2.47
CA GLY A 77 9.65 14.72 -3.64
C GLY A 77 10.21 13.33 -3.34
N ARG A 78 10.34 12.95 -2.07
CA ARG A 78 10.67 11.59 -1.64
C ARG A 78 9.43 10.84 -1.23
N VAL A 79 9.44 9.53 -1.46
CA VAL A 79 8.42 8.61 -0.97
C VAL A 79 9.08 7.58 -0.06
N GLU A 80 8.56 7.44 1.14
CA GLU A 80 8.97 6.40 2.06
C GLU A 80 7.90 5.32 2.12
N VAL A 81 8.33 4.06 2.01
CA VAL A 81 7.46 2.90 2.10
C VAL A 81 7.88 2.08 3.31
N GLU A 82 6.96 1.89 4.24
CA GLU A 82 7.13 1.01 5.39
C GLU A 82 6.11 -0.12 5.32
N THR A 83 6.56 -1.35 5.49
CA THR A 83 5.71 -2.55 5.48
C THR A 83 5.91 -3.30 6.78
N ALA A 84 4.80 -3.64 7.43
CA ALA A 84 4.78 -4.41 8.67
C ALA A 84 3.98 -5.68 8.43
N TRP A 85 4.55 -6.61 7.66
CA TRP A 85 3.89 -7.82 7.19
C TRP A 85 4.34 -9.04 7.99
N GLY A 86 3.38 -9.72 8.65
CA GLY A 86 3.69 -10.81 9.58
C GLY A 86 4.54 -10.32 10.77
N GLN A 87 5.73 -10.91 10.92
CA GLN A 87 6.71 -10.54 11.97
C GLN A 87 7.82 -9.62 11.45
N GLY A 88 7.90 -9.39 10.14
CA GLY A 88 8.91 -8.53 9.53
C GLY A 88 8.45 -7.08 9.44
N THR A 89 9.39 -6.16 9.60
CA THR A 89 9.20 -4.75 9.21
C THR A 89 10.30 -4.40 8.22
N ASN A 90 9.93 -3.87 7.06
CA ASN A 90 10.85 -3.40 6.04
C ASN A 90 10.53 -1.95 5.72
N ARG A 91 11.56 -1.15 5.48
CA ARG A 91 11.45 0.26 5.09
C ARG A 91 12.42 0.55 3.95
N PHE A 92 11.95 1.27 2.94
CA PHE A 92 12.79 1.75 1.85
C PHE A 92 12.28 3.10 1.33
N GLU A 93 13.19 3.87 0.73
CA GLU A 93 12.87 5.12 0.05
C GLU A 93 12.73 4.87 -1.46
N THR A 94 11.83 5.57 -2.10
CA THR A 94 11.64 5.59 -3.55
C THR A 94 11.18 6.97 -4.00
N ASP A 95 11.16 7.21 -5.31
CA ASP A 95 10.70 8.47 -5.88
C ASP A 95 9.24 8.36 -6.36
N GLN A 96 8.58 9.50 -6.47
CA GLN A 96 7.19 9.57 -6.93
C GLN A 96 6.98 8.87 -8.29
N SER A 97 7.97 8.93 -9.20
CA SER A 97 7.89 8.32 -10.52
C SER A 97 7.56 6.82 -10.44
N TYR A 98 8.16 6.11 -9.49
CA TYR A 98 7.92 4.68 -9.25
C TYR A 98 6.51 4.38 -8.71
N LEU A 99 5.87 5.35 -8.05
CA LEU A 99 4.54 5.18 -7.46
C LEU A 99 3.41 5.31 -8.49
N THR A 100 3.67 5.86 -9.68
CA THR A 100 2.63 6.03 -10.72
C THR A 100 1.95 4.71 -11.06
N ARG A 101 2.74 3.64 -11.19
CA ARG A 101 2.21 2.30 -11.46
C ARG A 101 1.45 1.74 -10.26
N THR A 102 1.98 1.90 -9.04
CA THR A 102 1.35 1.47 -7.79
C THR A 102 -0.03 2.11 -7.62
N VAL A 103 -0.14 3.41 -7.82
CA VAL A 103 -1.41 4.16 -7.72
C VAL A 103 -2.40 3.66 -8.78
N GLY A 104 -1.95 3.48 -10.02
CA GLY A 104 -2.78 2.92 -11.09
C GLY A 104 -3.28 1.49 -10.80
N GLN A 105 -2.47 0.66 -10.14
CA GLN A 105 -2.87 -0.68 -9.71
C GLN A 105 -3.87 -0.63 -8.56
N ILE A 106 -3.64 0.20 -7.54
CA ILE A 106 -4.55 0.32 -6.38
C ILE A 106 -5.93 0.85 -6.81
N GLY A 107 -5.94 1.68 -7.85
CA GLY A 107 -7.13 2.36 -8.38
C GLY A 107 -7.21 3.78 -7.82
N ILE A 108 -7.33 4.75 -8.72
CA ILE A 108 -7.58 6.15 -8.35
C ILE A 108 -9.01 6.24 -7.85
N VAL A 109 -9.18 6.64 -6.60
CA VAL A 109 -10.49 6.93 -6.02
C VAL A 109 -10.64 8.44 -5.94
N GLU A 110 -11.37 9.02 -6.90
CA GLU A 110 -11.81 10.42 -6.87
C GLU A 110 -12.87 10.66 -5.78
#